data_AF-A0A9D1MG31-F1
#
_entry.id   AF-A0A9D1MG31-F1
#
_cell.length_a   1.000
_cell.length_b   1.000
_cell.length_c   1.000
_cell.angle_alpha   90.00
_cell.angle_beta   90.00
_cell.angle_gamma   90.00
#
_symmetry.space_group_name_H-M   'P 1'
#
loop_
_entity.id
_entity.type
_entity.pdbx_description
1 polymer ?
#
loop_
_entity_poly.entity_id
_entity_poly.type
_entity_poly.pdbx_seq_one_letter_code
_entity_poly.pdbx_strand_id
1 'polypeptide(L)'
;MNIHAFFRKLVLRFRCRKYGLSFPLYCKAHGVKTPDRQGALAQSRAGDELQLVHVPADGYPFNIYVYSIGLNRILGYLDARLAEKLVRAFGAGLCLDGEIAGVTGGPPEYKYFGCNLRIFDTKTMMLPYLDG
;
A
#
# COMPACT_ATOMS: atom_id res chain seq x y z
N MET A 1 -23.40 -15.74 -10.00
CA MET A 1 -22.44 -15.32 -8.94
C MET A 1 -21.81 -16.58 -8.35
N ASN A 2 -20.49 -16.74 -8.44
CA ASN A 2 -19.81 -17.98 -8.02
C ASN A 2 -19.86 -18.12 -6.49
N ILE A 3 -20.47 -19.18 -5.97
CA ILE A 3 -20.60 -19.48 -4.53
C ILE A 3 -19.26 -19.38 -3.79
N HIS A 4 -18.16 -19.80 -4.44
CA HIS A 4 -16.82 -19.73 -3.86
C HIS A 4 -16.36 -18.28 -3.64
N ALA A 5 -16.68 -17.37 -4.56
CA ALA A 5 -16.34 -15.95 -4.43
C ALA A 5 -17.09 -15.30 -3.26
N PHE A 6 -18.36 -15.70 -3.06
CA PHE A 6 -19.17 -15.23 -1.94
C PHE A 6 -18.58 -15.66 -0.58
N PHE A 7 -18.26 -16.94 -0.40
CA PHE A 7 -17.64 -17.43 0.84
C PHE A 7 -16.28 -16.79 1.11
N ARG A 8 -15.43 -16.63 0.07
CA ARG A 8 -14.14 -15.93 0.22
C ARG A 8 -14.32 -14.49 0.70
N LYS A 9 -15.29 -13.76 0.15
CA LYS A 9 -15.60 -12.39 0.57
C LYS A 9 -16.11 -12.33 2.01
N LEU A 10 -16.93 -13.30 2.41
CA LEU A 10 -17.42 -13.40 3.78
C LEU A 10 -16.26 -13.66 4.77
N VAL A 11 -15.41 -14.65 4.49
CA VAL A 11 -14.23 -14.97 5.32
C VAL A 11 -13.31 -13.78 5.43
N LEU A 12 -13.04 -13.08 4.31
CA LEU A 12 -12.22 -11.88 4.32
C LEU A 12 -12.82 -10.79 5.22
N ARG A 13 -14.13 -10.52 5.11
CA ARG A 13 -14.82 -9.56 5.98
C ARG A 13 -14.67 -9.91 7.46
N PHE A 14 -14.83 -11.19 7.83
CA PHE A 14 -14.61 -11.65 9.19
C PHE A 14 -13.17 -11.43 9.66
N ARG A 15 -12.18 -11.73 8.81
CA ARG A 15 -10.77 -11.50 9.13
C ARG A 15 -10.44 -10.01 9.27
N CYS A 16 -10.91 -9.17 8.35
CA CYS A 16 -10.75 -7.72 8.45
C CYS A 16 -11.34 -7.19 9.77
N ARG A 17 -12.56 -7.63 10.13
CA ARG A 17 -13.18 -7.28 11.41
C ARG A 17 -12.35 -7.75 12.61
N LYS A 18 -11.85 -8.99 12.59
CA LYS A 18 -10.99 -9.55 13.65
C LYS A 18 -9.73 -8.73 13.89
N TYR A 19 -9.13 -8.17 12.83
CA TYR A 19 -7.90 -7.36 12.93
C TYR A 19 -8.18 -5.85 12.99
N GLY A 20 -9.44 -5.42 13.04
CA GLY A 20 -9.83 -4.01 13.12
C GLY A 20 -9.51 -3.21 11.85
N LEU A 21 -9.59 -3.85 10.68
CA LEU A 21 -9.38 -3.23 9.38
C LEU A 21 -10.73 -2.80 8.78
N SER A 22 -10.81 -1.52 8.40
CA SER A 22 -11.93 -0.95 7.65
C SER A 22 -11.38 -0.25 6.42
N PHE A 23 -11.97 -0.52 5.25
CA PHE A 23 -11.53 0.02 3.98
C PHE A 23 -12.51 1.10 3.48
N PRO A 24 -12.03 2.20 2.85
CA PRO A 24 -10.62 2.47 2.57
C PRO A 24 -9.81 2.80 3.83
N LEU A 25 -8.57 2.30 3.89
CA LEU A 25 -7.68 2.50 5.02
C LEU A 25 -6.74 3.68 4.76
N TYR A 26 -6.67 4.62 5.70
CA TYR A 26 -5.78 5.77 5.61
C TYR A 26 -4.55 5.57 6.50
N CYS A 27 -3.37 5.76 5.93
CA CYS A 27 -2.11 5.66 6.67
C CYS A 27 -1.02 6.50 6.00
N LYS A 28 0.22 6.38 6.47
CA LYS A 28 1.39 7.06 5.91
C LYS A 28 2.42 6.05 5.44
N ALA A 29 3.14 6.39 4.38
CA ALA A 29 4.33 5.65 4.00
C ALA A 29 5.49 5.95 4.95
N HIS A 30 6.21 4.91 5.35
CA HIS A 30 7.42 4.97 6.17
C HIS A 30 8.67 4.71 5.33
N GLY A 31 9.84 5.06 5.88
CA GLY A 31 11.12 4.85 5.22
C GLY A 31 11.37 5.76 4.01
N VAL A 32 10.65 6.87 3.88
CA VAL A 32 10.68 7.73 2.69
C VAL A 32 11.97 8.52 2.49
N LYS A 33 12.86 8.61 3.49
CA LYS A 33 13.95 9.60 3.57
C LYS A 33 15.12 9.39 2.62
N THR A 34 15.23 8.23 1.95
CA THR A 34 16.34 7.95 1.03
C THR A 34 16.26 8.86 -0.20
N PRO A 35 17.39 9.27 -0.82
CA PRO A 35 17.39 10.15 -1.99
C PRO A 35 16.49 9.65 -3.14
N ASP A 36 16.52 8.34 -3.44
CA ASP A 36 15.69 7.74 -4.48
C ASP A 36 14.18 7.91 -4.22
N ARG A 37 13.72 7.52 -3.01
CA ARG A 37 12.32 7.71 -2.58
C ARG A 37 11.90 9.18 -2.54
N GLN A 38 12.78 10.08 -2.13
CA GLN A 38 12.50 11.51 -2.15
C GLN A 38 12.36 12.05 -3.58
N GLY A 39 13.20 11.58 -4.51
CA GLY A 39 13.08 11.92 -5.93
C GLY A 39 11.78 11.39 -6.56
N ALA A 40 11.34 10.20 -6.16
CA ALA A 40 10.04 9.66 -6.58
C ALA A 40 8.88 10.48 -6.00
N LEU A 41 8.90 10.77 -4.69
CA LEU A 41 7.86 11.55 -4.03
C LEU A 41 7.75 13.00 -4.53
N ALA A 42 8.85 13.60 -4.97
CA ALA A 42 8.83 14.93 -5.60
C ALA A 42 8.08 14.95 -6.94
N GLN A 43 7.97 13.79 -7.61
CA GLN A 43 7.22 13.64 -8.88
C GLN A 43 5.79 13.16 -8.65
N SER A 44 5.51 12.62 -7.47
CA SER A 44 4.21 12.07 -7.09
C SER A 44 3.15 13.15 -6.82
N ARG A 45 1.89 12.78 -7.05
CA ARG A 45 0.72 13.64 -6.85
C ARG A 45 -0.40 12.88 -6.14
N ALA A 46 -1.35 13.62 -5.55
CA ALA A 46 -2.56 13.01 -5.02
C ALA A 46 -3.34 12.33 -6.16
N GLY A 47 -3.83 11.12 -5.90
CA GLY A 47 -4.51 10.27 -6.88
C GLY A 47 -3.60 9.32 -7.66
N ASP A 48 -2.27 9.42 -7.54
CA ASP A 48 -1.37 8.47 -8.18
C ASP A 48 -1.65 7.04 -7.70
N GLU A 49 -1.77 6.11 -8.65
CA GLU A 49 -2.07 4.71 -8.37
C GLU A 49 -0.88 3.99 -7.74
N LEU A 50 -1.20 3.20 -6.71
CA LEU A 50 -0.23 2.45 -5.92
C LEU A 50 -0.60 0.97 -5.86
N GLN A 51 0.43 0.17 -5.66
CA GLN A 51 0.29 -1.22 -5.26
C GLN A 51 1.01 -1.45 -3.92
N LEU A 52 0.29 -2.07 -2.99
CA LEU A 52 0.80 -2.45 -1.68
C LEU A 52 1.15 -3.93 -1.72
N VAL A 53 2.45 -4.23 -1.78
CA VAL A 53 2.95 -5.58 -2.05
C VAL A 53 3.67 -6.13 -0.84
N HIS A 54 3.18 -7.25 -0.31
CA HIS A 54 3.85 -7.95 0.78
C HIS A 54 5.05 -8.74 0.25
N VAL A 55 6.24 -8.32 0.70
CA VAL A 55 7.53 -8.97 0.42
C VAL A 55 8.28 -9.06 1.74
N PRO A 56 8.35 -10.26 2.36
CA PRO A 56 9.13 -10.47 3.57
C PRO A 56 10.60 -10.06 3.36
N ALA A 57 11.19 -9.46 4.39
CA ALA A 57 12.61 -9.15 4.44
C ALA A 57 13.22 -9.68 5.73
N ASP A 58 14.56 -9.77 5.79
CA ASP A 58 15.27 -10.24 6.98
C ASP A 58 14.91 -9.40 8.21
N GLY A 59 14.39 -10.05 9.25
CA GLY A 59 13.89 -9.38 10.46
C GLY A 59 12.53 -8.69 10.31
N TYR A 60 11.95 -8.64 9.11
CA TYR A 60 10.67 -7.98 8.82
C TYR A 60 9.75 -8.91 7.99
N PRO A 61 9.20 -9.98 8.59
CA PRO A 61 8.44 -11.01 7.87
C PRO A 61 7.09 -10.55 7.31
N PHE A 62 6.59 -9.40 7.76
CA PHE A 62 5.31 -8.82 7.32
C PHE A 62 5.49 -7.58 6.45
N ASN A 63 6.71 -7.29 5.96
CA ASN A 63 7.01 -6.05 5.26
C ASN A 63 6.13 -5.86 4.01
N ILE A 64 5.48 -4.69 3.90
CA ILE A 64 4.67 -4.32 2.75
C ILE A 64 5.26 -3.06 2.13
N TYR A 65 5.73 -3.17 0.90
CA TYR A 65 6.20 -2.03 0.11
C TYR A 65 5.04 -1.24 -0.46
N VAL A 66 5.24 0.07 -0.56
CA VAL A 66 4.37 1.00 -1.25
C VAL A 66 4.99 1.27 -2.61
N TYR A 67 4.45 0.69 -3.66
CA TYR A 67 4.94 0.81 -5.02
C TYR A 67 4.07 1.77 -5.81
N SER A 68 4.67 2.77 -6.47
CA SER A 68 4.00 3.64 -7.43
C SER A 68 3.99 2.98 -8.79
N ILE A 69 2.79 2.79 -9.33
CA ILE A 69 2.59 2.15 -10.63
C ILE A 69 3.13 3.06 -11.75
N GLY A 70 2.65 4.30 -11.79
CA GLY A 70 3.03 5.25 -12.85
C GLY A 70 4.52 5.60 -12.88
N LEU A 71 5.19 5.63 -11.71
CA LEU A 71 6.63 5.93 -11.64
C LEU A 71 7.51 4.67 -11.74
N ASN A 72 6.93 3.48 -11.61
CA ASN A 72 7.66 2.21 -11.45
C ASN A 72 8.75 2.31 -10.36
N ARG A 73 8.39 2.83 -9.18
CA ARG A 73 9.32 3.01 -8.04
C ARG A 73 8.66 2.70 -6.70
N ILE A 74 9.48 2.24 -5.76
CA ILE A 74 9.07 2.07 -4.36
C ILE A 74 9.13 3.44 -3.68
N LEU A 75 8.03 3.87 -3.08
CA LEU A 75 7.94 5.12 -2.32
C LEU A 75 8.30 4.92 -0.84
N GLY A 76 8.11 3.72 -0.32
CA GLY A 76 8.34 3.39 1.09
C GLY A 76 7.76 2.04 1.48
N TYR A 77 7.40 1.90 2.74
CA TYR A 77 6.76 0.71 3.31
C TYR A 77 5.71 1.10 4.36
N LEU A 78 4.81 0.18 4.69
CA LEU A 78 3.79 0.40 5.74
C LEU A 78 4.38 0.23 7.15
N ASP A 79 3.74 0.86 8.14
CA ASP A 79 4.00 0.59 9.55
C ASP A 79 3.89 -0.92 9.85
N ALA A 80 4.80 -1.44 10.68
CA ALA A 80 4.91 -2.88 10.94
C ALA A 80 3.63 -3.50 11.53
N ARG A 81 2.93 -2.78 12.42
CA ARG A 81 1.70 -3.30 13.05
C ARG A 81 0.55 -3.34 12.03
N LEU A 82 0.45 -2.33 11.18
CA LEU A 82 -0.53 -2.32 10.09
C LEU A 82 -0.22 -3.44 9.08
N ALA A 83 1.04 -3.58 8.71
CA ALA A 83 1.48 -4.59 7.75
C ALA A 83 1.17 -6.01 8.25
N GLU A 84 1.47 -6.31 9.51
CA GLU A 84 1.09 -7.59 10.14
C GLU A 84 -0.42 -7.85 10.08
N LYS A 85 -1.26 -6.86 10.43
CA LYS A 85 -2.72 -7.01 10.36
C LYS A 85 -3.20 -7.33 8.95
N LEU A 86 -2.66 -6.64 7.95
CA LEU A 86 -2.99 -6.88 6.54
C LEU A 86 -2.56 -8.30 6.12
N VAL A 87 -1.33 -8.74 6.44
CA VAL A 87 -0.85 -10.08 6.12
C VAL A 87 -1.67 -11.17 6.83
N ARG A 88 -2.06 -10.97 8.09
CA ARG A 88 -2.91 -11.92 8.79
C ARG A 88 -4.35 -11.97 8.26
N ALA A 89 -4.85 -10.87 7.69
CA ALA A 89 -6.18 -10.81 7.10
C ALA A 89 -6.23 -11.42 5.68
N PHE A 90 -5.30 -11.01 4.81
CA PHE A 90 -5.30 -11.34 3.39
C PHE A 90 -4.40 -12.53 3.02
N GLY A 91 -3.39 -12.83 3.84
CA GLY A 91 -2.43 -13.91 3.63
C GLY A 91 -1.05 -13.44 3.18
N ALA A 92 -0.10 -14.37 3.15
CA ALA A 92 1.22 -14.13 2.58
C ALA A 92 1.14 -13.83 1.07
N GLY A 93 2.09 -13.05 0.55
CA GLY A 93 2.06 -12.55 -0.83
C GLY A 93 0.86 -11.66 -1.17
N LEU A 94 0.18 -11.05 -0.19
CA LEU A 94 -0.91 -10.13 -0.51
C LEU A 94 -0.46 -9.00 -1.41
N CYS A 95 -1.41 -8.55 -2.20
CA CYS A 95 -1.28 -7.41 -3.07
C CYS A 95 -2.60 -6.64 -2.99
N LEU A 96 -2.53 -5.36 -2.62
CA LEU A 96 -3.69 -4.47 -2.52
C LEU A 96 -3.51 -3.23 -3.36
N ASP A 97 -4.60 -2.72 -3.89
CA ASP A 97 -4.66 -1.42 -4.55
C ASP A 97 -4.57 -0.29 -3.52
N GLY A 98 -4.02 0.85 -3.95
CA GLY A 98 -4.07 2.08 -3.19
C GLY A 98 -3.85 3.29 -4.07
N GLU A 99 -3.94 4.47 -3.47
CA GLU A 99 -3.62 5.73 -4.09
C GLU A 99 -2.89 6.65 -3.11
N ILE A 100 -2.15 7.61 -3.64
CA ILE A 100 -1.61 8.70 -2.82
C ILE A 100 -2.78 9.59 -2.41
N ALA A 101 -3.12 9.61 -1.13
CA ALA A 101 -4.11 10.53 -0.58
C ALA A 101 -3.58 11.98 -0.53
N GLY A 102 -2.27 12.15 -0.42
CA GLY A 102 -1.60 13.44 -0.53
C GLY A 102 -0.11 13.36 -0.24
N VAL A 103 0.67 14.21 -0.87
CA VAL A 103 2.08 14.44 -0.56
C VAL A 103 2.18 15.62 0.41
N THR A 104 3.00 15.51 1.45
CA THR A 104 3.11 16.53 2.51
C THR A 104 4.56 16.94 2.71
N GLY A 105 4.81 18.18 3.13
CA GLY A 105 6.17 18.68 3.33
C GLY A 105 6.91 18.87 2.02
N GLY A 106 8.24 18.71 2.05
CA GLY A 106 9.11 18.99 0.92
C GLY A 106 9.82 20.35 1.00
N PRO A 107 10.94 20.51 0.27
CA PRO A 107 11.64 21.79 0.20
C PRO A 107 10.82 22.87 -0.52
N PRO A 108 11.00 24.16 -0.15
CA PRO A 108 11.99 24.65 0.81
C PRO A 108 11.56 24.55 2.28
N GLU A 109 10.27 24.39 2.60
CA GLU A 109 9.79 24.49 3.99
C GLU A 109 10.20 23.30 4.87
N TYR A 110 10.34 22.10 4.30
CA TYR A 110 10.70 20.89 5.03
C TYR A 110 11.79 20.09 4.31
N LYS A 111 12.69 19.47 5.08
CA LYS A 111 13.79 18.68 4.52
C LYS A 111 13.32 17.50 3.65
N TYR A 112 12.17 16.92 3.95
CA TYR A 112 11.69 15.70 3.29
C TYR A 112 10.20 15.79 2.95
N PHE A 113 9.83 15.18 1.82
CA PHE A 113 8.46 14.83 1.49
C PHE A 113 8.00 13.63 2.32
N GLY A 114 6.75 13.69 2.77
CA GLY A 114 5.96 12.59 3.32
C GLY A 114 4.83 12.20 2.38
N CYS A 115 4.25 11.03 2.58
CA CYS A 115 3.22 10.49 1.71
C CYS A 115 2.08 9.87 2.54
N ASN A 116 0.88 10.42 2.38
CA ASN A 116 -0.35 9.86 2.91
C ASN A 116 -0.95 8.92 1.87
N LEU A 117 -1.46 7.79 2.34
CA LEU A 117 -1.96 6.70 1.49
C LEU A 117 -3.43 6.45 1.78
N ARG A 118 -4.18 6.08 0.75
CA ARG A 118 -5.50 5.45 0.86
C ARG A 118 -5.40 4.06 0.24
N ILE A 119 -5.69 3.02 1.02
CA ILE A 119 -5.57 1.61 0.61
C ILE A 119 -6.97 1.01 0.46
N PHE A 120 -7.17 0.19 -0.57
CA PHE A 120 -8.41 -0.52 -0.89
C PHE A 120 -8.26 -2.03 -0.69
N ASP A 121 -9.37 -2.76 -0.56
CA ASP A 121 -9.37 -4.22 -0.46
C ASP A 121 -9.42 -4.93 -1.83
N THR A 122 -9.14 -4.19 -2.91
CA THR A 122 -9.08 -4.65 -4.30
C THR A 122 -7.64 -4.89 -4.75
N LYS A 123 -7.46 -5.41 -5.98
CA LYS A 123 -6.13 -5.72 -6.56
C LYS A 123 -6.10 -5.58 -8.09
N THR A 124 -6.86 -4.63 -8.62
CA THR A 124 -7.16 -4.48 -10.05
C THR A 124 -6.37 -3.38 -10.74
N MET A 125 -5.75 -2.45 -10.02
CA MET A 125 -5.14 -1.24 -10.62
C MET A 125 -3.95 -1.55 -11.54
N MET A 126 -3.22 -2.66 -11.30
CA MET A 126 -2.10 -3.07 -12.15
C MET A 126 -2.52 -3.73 -13.47
N LEU A 127 -3.75 -4.22 -13.59
CA LEU A 127 -4.17 -5.04 -14.75
C LEU A 127 -3.88 -4.34 -16.09
N PRO A 128 -4.20 -3.04 -16.29
CA PRO A 128 -3.92 -2.36 -17.55
C PRO A 128 -2.42 -2.22 -17.89
N TYR A 129 -1.54 -2.37 -16.91
CA TYR A 129 -0.09 -2.17 -17.07
C TYR A 129 0.68 -3.49 -17.23
N LEU A 130 0.01 -4.64 -17.09
CA LEU A 130 0.61 -5.97 -17.26
C LEU A 130 0.41 -6.55 -18.66
N ASP A 131 -0.58 -6.06 -19.40
CA ASP A 131 -0.95 -6.52 -20.75
C ASP A 131 -0.33 -5.65 -21.87
N GLY A 132 0.73 -4.89 -21.55
CA GLY A 132 1.44 -3.97 -22.45
C GLY A 132 2.78 -4.49 -22.94
#